data_AF-A0AA88EJ24-F1
#
_entry.id   AF-A0AA88EJ24-F1
#
_cell.length_a   1.000
_cell.length_b   1.000
_cell.length_c   1.000
_cell.angle_alpha   90.00
_cell.angle_beta   90.00
_cell.angle_gamma   90.00
#
_symmetry.space_group_name_H-M   'P 1'
#
loop_
_entity.id
_entity.type
_entity.pdbx_description
1 polymer ?
#
loop_
_entity_poly.entity_id
_entity_poly.type
_entity_poly.pdbx_seq_one_letter_code
_entity_poly.pdbx_strand_id
1 'polypeptide(L)'
;MILVVGICTDICVLDFVCSALSVRNRQLLAPLEDVIVYSGGCATFDLPVHVARAAKDVIAHPQNLMHHIGLYIAQGRGAKVVSEVSFDE
;
A
#
# COMPACT_ATOMS: atom_id res chain seq x y z
N MET A 1 16.67 -4.38 -0.92
CA MET A 1 15.28 -4.16 -0.44
C MET A 1 14.73 -2.89 -1.08
N ILE A 2 13.41 -2.74 -1.14
CA ILE A 2 12.74 -1.47 -1.45
C ILE A 2 11.82 -1.13 -0.26
N LEU A 3 11.99 0.06 0.31
CA LEU A 3 11.06 0.63 1.29
C LEU A 3 10.02 1.48 0.55
N VAL A 4 8.74 1.22 0.80
CA VAL A 4 7.61 1.85 0.13
C VAL A 4 6.83 2.70 1.14
N VAL A 5 6.58 3.94 0.76
CA VAL A 5 5.79 4.96 1.46
C VAL A 5 4.95 5.73 0.43
N GLY A 6 3.84 6.36 0.84
CA GLY A 6 3.07 7.23 -0.04
C GLY A 6 1.55 7.09 0.06
N ILE A 7 0.86 7.61 -0.96
CA ILE A 7 -0.59 7.67 -1.07
C ILE A 7 -1.01 7.31 -2.50
N CYS A 8 -2.06 6.52 -2.74
CA CYS A 8 -2.96 5.86 -1.79
C CYS A 8 -2.48 4.45 -1.40
N THR A 9 -2.63 4.10 -0.12
CA THR A 9 -2.18 2.81 0.45
C THR A 9 -2.75 1.61 -0.31
N ASP A 10 -4.03 1.68 -0.64
CA ASP A 10 -4.81 0.62 -1.29
C ASP A 10 -4.89 0.73 -2.81
N ILE A 11 -4.27 1.76 -3.40
CA ILE A 11 -4.25 1.97 -4.85
C ILE A 11 -2.79 2.07 -5.32
N CYS A 12 -2.19 3.26 -5.35
CA CYS A 12 -0.86 3.48 -5.93
C CYS A 12 0.24 2.69 -5.21
N VAL A 13 0.20 2.68 -3.87
CA VAL A 13 1.18 1.91 -3.06
C VAL A 13 1.00 0.42 -3.31
N LEU A 14 -0.25 -0.07 -3.26
CA LEU A 14 -0.56 -1.48 -3.50
C LEU A 14 -0.18 -1.94 -4.91
N ASP A 15 -0.45 -1.13 -5.93
CA ASP A 15 -0.09 -1.40 -7.33
C ASP A 15 1.42 -1.50 -7.52
N PHE A 16 2.17 -0.55 -6.95
CA PHE A 16 3.63 -0.59 -6.97
C PHE A 16 4.15 -1.85 -6.27
N VAL A 17 3.64 -2.15 -5.07
CA VAL A 17 4.03 -3.35 -4.30
C VAL A 17 3.75 -4.62 -5.09
N CYS A 18 2.56 -4.75 -5.66
CA CYS A 18 2.18 -5.92 -6.46
C CYS A 18 3.07 -6.07 -7.70
N SER A 19 3.39 -4.95 -8.35
CA SER A 19 4.25 -4.92 -9.53
C SER A 19 5.69 -5.29 -9.19
N ALA A 20 6.26 -4.70 -8.14
CA ALA A 20 7.61 -4.98 -7.65
C ALA A 20 7.76 -6.45 -7.23
N LEU A 21 6.78 -7.00 -6.51
CA LEU A 21 6.76 -8.42 -6.13
C LEU A 21 6.61 -9.32 -7.36
N SER A 22 5.81 -8.93 -8.35
CA SER A 22 5.60 -9.68 -9.60
C SER A 22 6.89 -9.80 -10.42
N VAL A 23 7.65 -8.72 -10.57
CA VAL A 23 8.95 -8.72 -11.28
C VAL A 23 10.03 -9.44 -10.47
N ARG A 24 10.03 -9.28 -9.15
CA ARG A 24 10.90 -10.04 -8.23
C ARG A 24 10.69 -11.53 -8.38
N ASN A 25 9.45 -12.00 -8.30
CA ASN A 25 9.11 -13.43 -8.38
C ASN A 25 9.49 -14.04 -9.74
N ARG A 26 9.63 -13.22 -10.79
CA ARG A 26 10.12 -13.63 -12.12
C ARG A 26 11.61 -13.42 -12.33
N GLN A 27 12.33 -13.00 -11.28
CA GLN A 27 13.77 -12.74 -11.32
C GLN A 27 14.17 -11.64 -12.33
N LEU A 28 13.22 -10.79 -12.71
CA LEU A 28 13.44 -9.66 -13.64
C LEU A 28 14.01 -8.42 -12.94
N LEU A 29 14.01 -8.43 -11.60
CA LEU A 29 14.55 -7.36 -10.77
C LEU A 29 15.51 -7.95 -9.71
N ALA A 30 16.39 -8.85 -10.12
CA ALA A 30 17.46 -9.32 -9.25
C ALA A 30 18.44 -8.18 -8.95
N PRO A 31 18.95 -8.02 -7.71
CA PRO A 31 18.84 -8.93 -6.56
C PRO A 31 17.76 -8.52 -5.53
N LEU A 32 16.57 -8.05 -5.95
CA LEU A 32 15.54 -7.62 -4.99
C LEU A 32 15.04 -8.80 -4.15
N GLU A 33 15.26 -8.75 -2.84
CA GLU A 33 14.73 -9.75 -1.90
C GLU A 33 13.41 -9.29 -1.27
N ASP A 34 13.46 -8.10 -0.65
CA ASP A 34 12.36 -7.58 0.15
C ASP A 34 11.72 -6.33 -0.47
N VAL A 35 10.38 -6.33 -0.50
CA VAL A 35 9.54 -5.14 -0.64
C VAL A 35 8.88 -4.90 0.71
N ILE A 36 9.16 -3.74 1.31
CA ILE A 36 8.75 -3.38 2.66
C ILE A 36 7.82 -2.18 2.58
N VAL A 37 6.63 -2.26 3.17
CA VAL A 37 5.68 -1.15 3.30
C VAL A 37 5.77 -0.61 4.72
N TYR A 38 6.14 0.66 4.85
CA TYR A 38 6.10 1.33 6.15
C TYR A 38 4.70 1.90 6.38
N SER A 39 3.94 1.31 7.31
CA SER A 39 2.54 1.67 7.54
C SER A 39 2.36 3.12 7.95
N GLY A 40 3.26 3.65 8.79
CA GLY A 40 3.24 5.06 9.23
C GLY A 40 3.61 6.05 8.13
N GLY A 41 4.27 5.60 7.06
CA GLY A 41 4.59 6.41 5.88
C GLY A 41 3.54 6.32 4.78
N CYS A 42 2.44 5.60 5.00
CA CYS A 42 1.39 5.38 4.02
C CYS A 42 0.07 6.01 4.48
N ALA A 43 -0.69 6.55 3.53
CA ALA A 43 -2.03 7.07 3.77
C ALA A 43 -2.93 6.81 2.55
N THR A 44 -4.22 7.06 2.68
CA THR A 44 -5.19 7.05 1.57
C THR A 44 -6.20 8.19 1.77
N PHE A 45 -7.03 8.52 0.79
CA PHE A 45 -8.03 9.59 0.96
C PHE A 45 -9.24 9.09 1.77
N ASP A 46 -10.06 10.01 2.26
CA ASP A 46 -11.33 9.70 2.91
C ASP A 46 -12.49 10.20 2.05
N LEU A 47 -13.33 9.27 1.60
CA LEU A 47 -14.62 9.57 1.01
C LEU A 47 -15.72 8.85 1.81
N PRO A 48 -16.29 9.53 2.83
CA PRO A 48 -17.32 8.95 3.67
C PRO A 48 -18.56 8.49 2.89
N VAL A 49 -19.23 7.46 3.41
CA VAL A 49 -20.42 6.87 2.80
C VAL A 49 -21.52 7.91 2.53
N HIS A 50 -21.73 8.87 3.44
CA HIS A 50 -22.76 9.88 3.27
C HIS A 50 -22.45 10.85 2.12
N VAL A 51 -21.16 11.18 1.90
CA VAL A 51 -20.72 11.99 0.76
C VAL A 51 -20.89 11.21 -0.54
N ALA A 52 -20.44 9.95 -0.57
CA ALA A 52 -20.58 9.08 -1.73
C ALA A 52 -22.05 8.86 -2.14
N ARG A 53 -22.98 8.79 -1.17
CA ARG A 53 -24.44 8.71 -1.45
C ARG A 53 -25.03 9.98 -2.05
N ALA A 54 -24.43 11.14 -1.78
CA ALA A 54 -24.91 12.44 -2.24
C ALA A 54 -24.36 12.81 -3.63
N ALA A 55 -23.31 12.15 -4.09
CA ALA A 55 -22.70 12.36 -5.39
C ALA A 55 -23.08 11.22 -6.36
N LYS A 56 -23.22 11.55 -7.65
CA LYS A 56 -23.29 10.52 -8.70
C LYS A 56 -21.86 10.09 -9.04
N ASP A 57 -21.66 8.80 -9.26
CA ASP A 57 -20.42 8.22 -9.79
C ASP A 57 -19.20 8.20 -8.86
N VAL A 58 -19.40 8.16 -7.55
CA VAL A 58 -18.30 8.02 -6.57
C VAL A 58 -18.57 6.86 -5.61
N ILE A 59 -17.53 6.07 -5.33
CA ILE A 59 -17.61 4.90 -4.45
C ILE A 59 -17.08 5.29 -3.07
N ALA A 60 -17.83 4.95 -2.01
CA ALA A 60 -17.38 5.21 -0.64
C ALA A 60 -16.00 4.60 -0.40
N HIS A 61 -15.12 5.40 0.20
CA HIS A 61 -13.74 5.05 0.47
C HIS A 61 -13.36 5.52 1.89
N PRO A 62 -13.78 4.80 2.94
CA PRO A 62 -13.46 5.20 4.31
C PRO A 62 -11.96 5.00 4.59
N GLN A 63 -11.24 6.07 4.87
CA GLN A 63 -9.77 6.08 4.90
C GLN A 63 -9.18 4.97 5.78
N ASN A 64 -9.63 4.85 7.04
CA ASN A 64 -9.09 3.86 7.98
C ASN A 64 -9.30 2.41 7.49
N LEU A 65 -10.49 2.13 6.97
CA LEU A 65 -10.82 0.79 6.45
C LEU A 65 -9.96 0.47 5.22
N MET A 66 -9.90 1.41 4.27
CA MET A 66 -9.19 1.21 3.02
C MET A 66 -7.67 1.17 3.21
N HIS A 67 -7.11 2.00 4.09
CA HIS A 67 -5.70 1.89 4.50
C HIS A 67 -5.39 0.52 5.08
N HIS A 68 -6.22 0.01 6.01
CA HIS A 68 -6.04 -1.33 6.59
C HIS A 68 -6.13 -2.44 5.53
N ILE A 69 -7.11 -2.37 4.62
CA ILE A 69 -7.26 -3.33 3.51
C ILE A 69 -6.02 -3.30 2.61
N GLY A 70 -5.53 -2.11 2.24
CA GLY A 70 -4.32 -1.97 1.42
C GLY A 70 -3.10 -2.64 2.06
N LEU A 71 -2.86 -2.41 3.35
CA LEU A 71 -1.78 -3.06 4.10
C LEU A 71 -1.98 -4.58 4.20
N TYR A 72 -3.19 -5.04 4.49
CA TYR A 72 -3.53 -6.47 4.57
C TYR A 72 -3.26 -7.18 3.24
N ILE A 73 -3.71 -6.61 2.12
CA ILE A 73 -3.47 -7.18 0.80
C ILE A 73 -1.98 -7.15 0.46
N ALA A 74 -1.28 -6.03 0.70
CA ALA A 74 0.16 -5.93 0.47
C ALA A 74 0.93 -7.05 1.20
N GLN A 75 0.60 -7.30 2.47
CA GLN A 75 1.19 -8.39 3.24
C GLN A 75 0.82 -9.76 2.66
N GLY A 76 -0.45 -9.99 2.31
CA GLY A 76 -0.92 -11.23 1.68
C GLY A 76 -0.29 -11.51 0.30
N ARG A 77 0.19 -10.48 -0.40
CA ARG A 77 0.95 -10.60 -1.66
C ARG A 77 2.44 -10.92 -1.44
N GLY A 78 2.94 -10.80 -0.22
CA GLY A 78 4.31 -11.12 0.15
C GLY A 78 5.22 -9.90 0.41
N ALA A 79 4.64 -8.72 0.62
CA ALA A 79 5.39 -7.59 1.18
C ALA A 79 5.54 -7.73 2.69
N LYS A 80 6.61 -7.18 3.26
CA LYS A 80 6.74 -6.99 4.72
C LYS A 80 6.07 -5.68 5.10
N VAL A 81 5.15 -5.69 6.05
CA VAL A 81 4.55 -4.45 6.59
C VAL A 81 5.18 -4.17 7.94
N VAL A 82 5.72 -2.96 8.12
CA VAL A 82 6.41 -2.54 9.35
C VAL A 82 5.81 -1.26 9.91
N SER A 83 5.82 -1.12 11.23
CA SER A 83 5.31 0.06 11.94
C SER A 83 6.37 1.08 12.30
N GLU A 84 7.64 0.77 12.08
CA GLU A 84 8.78 1.63 12.43
C GLU A 84 9.92 1.40 11.44
N VAL A 85 10.71 2.45 11.19
CA VAL A 85 11.92 2.44 10.38
C VAL A 85 12.98 3.26 11.11
N SER A 86 14.13 2.66 11.37
CA SER A 86 15.31 3.33 11.95
C SER A 86 16.42 3.44 10.90
N PHE A 87 17.19 4.52 10.96
CA PHE A 87 18.40 4.71 10.16
C PHE A 87 19.58 4.76 11.12
N ASP A 88 20.66 4.04 10.79
CA ASP A 88 21.92 4.19 11.51
C ASP A 88 22.57 5.52 11.06
N GLU A 89 22.99 6.36 12.02
CA GLU A 89 23.70 7.63 11.76
C GLU A 89 25.15 7.40 11.33
#